data_AF-A0AB33J8L5-F1
#
_entry.id   AF-A0AB33J8L5-F1
#
_cell.length_a   1.000
_cell.length_b   1.000
_cell.length_c   1.000
_cell.angle_alpha   90.00
_cell.angle_beta   90.00
_cell.angle_gamma   90.00
#
_symmetry.space_group_name_H-M   'P 1'
#
loop_
_entity.id
_entity.type
_entity.pdbx_description
1 polymer ?
#
loop_
_entity_poly.entity_id
_entity_poly.type
_entity_poly.pdbx_seq_one_letter_code
_entity_poly.pdbx_strand_id
1 'polypeptide(L)'
;MMKIRIIVSTLCACCIGLIYDKANYYKGRSIIEYKCLPYNFVPSYIELTSNIKGLLKSKRFFCFIYNGYETVGHGFGYVYNKDGLIKDGYKTKNVFSISEIIGYYYDEKRICMICTDEKNRVRCVMPYSYKSDCIFVEVPFPQDRTSLKYVNTVDI
;
A
#
# COMPACT_ATOMS: atom_id res chain seq x y z
N MET A 1 -6.58 -46.95 0.31
CA MET A 1 -6.41 -46.04 1.48
C MET A 1 -5.18 -45.14 1.40
N MET A 2 -3.97 -45.65 1.12
CA MET A 2 -2.74 -44.82 1.07
C MET A 2 -2.78 -43.68 0.04
N LYS A 3 -3.33 -43.94 -1.16
CA LYS A 3 -3.52 -42.91 -2.20
C LYS A 3 -4.44 -41.77 -1.76
N ILE A 4 -5.55 -42.08 -1.09
CA ILE A 4 -6.49 -41.08 -0.56
C ILE A 4 -5.82 -40.23 0.52
N ARG A 5 -5.05 -40.86 1.44
CA ARG A 5 -4.31 -40.13 2.47
C ARG A 5 -3.30 -39.14 1.88
N ILE A 6 -2.54 -39.56 0.86
CA ILE A 6 -1.59 -38.68 0.17
C ILE A 6 -2.31 -37.50 -0.47
N ILE A 7 -3.40 -37.74 -1.21
CA ILE A 7 -4.20 -36.69 -1.85
C ILE A 7 -4.70 -35.68 -0.81
N VAL A 8 -5.27 -36.16 0.30
CA VAL A 8 -5.76 -35.29 1.39
C VAL A 8 -4.62 -34.48 2.01
N SER A 9 -3.48 -35.10 2.29
CA SER A 9 -2.31 -34.40 2.84
C SER A 9 -1.77 -33.33 1.89
N THR A 10 -1.69 -33.61 0.59
CA THR A 10 -1.29 -32.61 -0.42
C THR A 10 -2.27 -31.45 -0.45
N LEU A 11 -3.58 -31.70 -0.43
CA LEU A 11 -4.60 -30.66 -0.45
C LEU A 11 -4.49 -29.75 0.79
N CYS A 12 -4.32 -30.34 1.98
CA CYS A 12 -4.12 -29.59 3.22
C CYS A 12 -2.87 -28.71 3.17
N ALA A 13 -1.74 -29.24 2.66
CA ALA A 13 -0.52 -28.47 2.48
C ALA A 13 -0.71 -27.29 1.52
N CYS A 14 -1.41 -27.49 0.40
CA CYS A 14 -1.75 -26.41 -0.53
C CYS A 14 -2.61 -25.32 0.13
N CYS A 15 -3.64 -25.69 0.90
CA CYS A 15 -4.48 -24.73 1.61
C CYS A 15 -3.68 -23.89 2.62
N ILE A 16 -2.80 -24.52 3.40
CA ILE A 16 -1.92 -23.81 4.34
C ILE A 16 -1.01 -22.84 3.58
N GLY A 17 -0.44 -23.29 2.46
CA GLY A 17 0.37 -22.44 1.58
C GLY A 17 -0.39 -21.21 1.07
N LEU A 18 -1.63 -21.39 0.62
CA LEU A 18 -2.48 -20.28 0.15
C LEU A 18 -2.87 -19.32 1.28
N ILE A 19 -3.13 -19.81 2.48
CA ILE A 19 -3.43 -18.96 3.64
C ILE A 19 -2.20 -18.12 4.01
N TYR A 20 -1.02 -18.75 4.01
CA TYR A 20 0.25 -18.09 4.27
C TYR A 20 0.57 -17.03 3.21
N ASP A 21 0.41 -17.38 1.93
CA ASP A 21 0.63 -16.47 0.82
C ASP A 21 -0.33 -15.28 0.86
N LYS A 22 -1.62 -15.53 1.15
CA LYS A 22 -2.62 -14.47 1.34
C LYS A 22 -2.28 -13.53 2.51
N ALA A 23 -1.69 -14.03 3.60
CA ALA A 23 -1.23 -13.15 4.68
C ALA A 23 -0.05 -12.27 4.23
N ASN A 24 0.85 -12.82 3.40
CA ASN A 24 1.96 -12.08 2.82
C ASN A 24 1.56 -11.11 1.69
N TYR A 25 0.40 -11.31 1.07
CA TYR A 25 -0.12 -10.43 0.02
C TYR A 25 -0.27 -9.00 0.53
N TYR A 26 -0.86 -8.83 1.71
CA TYR A 26 -1.01 -7.52 2.33
C TYR A 26 0.34 -6.86 2.67
N LYS A 27 1.41 -7.64 2.74
CA LYS A 27 2.76 -7.16 2.98
C LYS A 27 3.57 -7.03 1.69
N GLY A 28 2.97 -7.13 0.50
CA GLY A 28 3.69 -7.05 -0.77
C GLY A 28 4.72 -8.17 -1.00
N ARG A 29 4.54 -9.32 -0.34
CA ARG A 29 5.46 -10.48 -0.38
C ARG A 29 4.83 -11.75 -0.96
N SER A 30 3.59 -11.65 -1.43
CA SER A 30 2.87 -12.80 -2.02
C SER A 30 3.34 -13.09 -3.43
N ILE A 31 3.28 -14.37 -3.80
CA ILE A 31 3.53 -14.82 -5.17
C ILE A 31 2.27 -14.79 -6.05
N ILE A 32 1.09 -14.58 -5.45
CA ILE A 32 -0.22 -14.53 -6.12
C ILE A 32 -0.83 -13.12 -5.98
N GLU A 33 -1.26 -12.53 -7.09
CA GLU A 33 -2.03 -11.29 -7.04
C GLU A 33 -3.51 -11.54 -6.76
N TYR A 34 -3.91 -11.38 -5.49
CA TYR A 34 -5.29 -11.62 -5.08
C TYR A 34 -6.27 -10.46 -5.36
N LYS A 35 -5.78 -9.26 -5.73
CA LYS A 35 -6.58 -8.02 -5.94
C LYS A 35 -7.63 -7.77 -4.83
N CYS A 36 -7.25 -8.03 -3.58
CA CYS A 36 -8.16 -7.98 -2.42
C CYS A 36 -8.33 -6.60 -1.78
N LEU A 37 -7.61 -5.58 -2.25
CA LEU A 37 -7.70 -4.23 -1.70
C LEU A 37 -8.63 -3.36 -2.56
N PRO A 38 -9.30 -2.36 -1.94
CA PRO A 38 -10.08 -1.37 -2.66
C PRO A 38 -9.28 -0.71 -3.79
N TYR A 39 -9.97 -0.20 -4.80
CA TYR A 39 -9.34 0.46 -5.97
C TYR A 39 -8.38 -0.43 -6.76
N ASN A 40 -8.47 -1.76 -6.61
CA ASN A 40 -7.56 -2.73 -7.24
C ASN A 40 -6.08 -2.49 -6.90
N PHE A 41 -5.78 -1.98 -5.71
CA PHE A 41 -4.39 -1.83 -5.28
C PHE A 41 -3.71 -3.19 -5.09
N VAL A 42 -2.48 -3.26 -5.60
CA VAL A 42 -1.57 -4.38 -5.37
C VAL A 42 -0.41 -3.89 -4.51
N PRO A 43 -0.26 -4.41 -3.26
CA PRO A 43 0.91 -4.12 -2.42
C PRO A 43 2.20 -4.62 -3.08
N SER A 44 3.26 -3.82 -3.05
CA SER A 44 4.55 -4.18 -3.64
C SER A 44 5.71 -3.41 -2.99
N TYR A 45 6.92 -3.60 -3.51
CA TYR A 45 8.11 -2.86 -3.13
C TYR A 45 8.84 -2.31 -4.34
N ILE A 46 9.33 -1.08 -4.22
CA ILE A 46 10.37 -0.54 -5.10
C ILE A 46 11.71 -0.70 -4.39
N GLU A 47 12.68 -1.29 -5.08
CA GLU A 47 14.05 -1.40 -4.61
C GLU A 47 14.90 -0.30 -5.22
N LEU A 48 15.46 0.57 -4.38
CA LEU A 48 16.38 1.62 -4.80
C LEU A 48 17.80 1.26 -4.36
N THR A 49 18.70 1.15 -5.34
CA THR A 49 20.11 0.89 -5.10
C THR A 49 20.90 2.20 -5.19
N SER A 50 21.71 2.46 -4.19
CA SER A 50 22.58 3.63 -4.10
C SER A 50 24.03 3.20 -3.88
N ASN A 51 24.98 3.92 -4.46
CA ASN A 51 26.40 3.71 -4.19
C ASN A 51 26.84 4.71 -3.11
N ILE A 52 27.19 4.21 -1.93
CA ILE A 52 27.66 5.04 -0.82
C ILE A 52 29.08 4.59 -0.47
N LYS A 53 30.07 5.43 -0.81
CA LYS A 53 31.50 5.17 -0.57
C LYS A 53 32.02 3.87 -1.21
N GLY A 54 31.57 3.56 -2.43
CA GLY A 54 31.99 2.35 -3.17
C GLY A 54 31.21 1.08 -2.81
N LEU A 55 30.33 1.14 -1.80
CA LEU A 55 29.45 0.04 -1.43
C LEU A 55 28.05 0.25 -2.02
N LEU A 56 27.54 -0.76 -2.72
CA LEU A 56 26.15 -0.81 -3.15
C LEU A 56 25.26 -1.08 -1.93
N LYS A 57 24.40 -0.11 -1.60
CA LYS A 57 23.35 -0.24 -0.60
C LYS A 57 21.99 -0.20 -1.28
N SER A 58 21.24 -1.28 -1.09
CA SER A 58 19.85 -1.37 -1.53
C SER A 58 18.91 -1.03 -0.36
N LYS A 59 17.90 -0.21 -0.62
CA LYS A 59 16.78 0.04 0.30
C LYS A 59 15.48 -0.25 -0.44
N ARG A 60 14.59 -1.00 0.20
CA ARG A 60 13.24 -1.27 -0.29
C ARG A 60 12.26 -0.27 0.32
N PHE A 61 11.32 0.18 -0.50
CA PHE A 61 10.24 1.06 -0.11
C PHE A 61 8.92 0.41 -0.45
N PHE A 62 8.04 0.29 0.54
CA PHE A 62 6.69 -0.21 0.31
C PHE A 62 5.92 0.74 -0.61
N CYS A 63 5.15 0.18 -1.54
CA CYS A 63 4.31 0.92 -2.45
C CYS A 63 3.03 0.15 -2.79
N PHE A 64 2.09 0.84 -3.42
CA PHE A 64 0.95 0.23 -4.08
C PHE A 64 1.02 0.45 -5.58
N ILE A 65 0.72 -0.59 -6.35
CA ILE A 65 0.47 -0.49 -7.78
C ILE A 65 -1.03 -0.31 -7.97
N TYR A 66 -1.40 0.75 -8.68
CA TYR A 66 -2.77 1.12 -9.04
C TYR A 66 -2.95 1.01 -10.55
N ASN A 67 -4.09 0.45 -10.95
CA ASN A 67 -4.47 0.29 -12.36
C ASN A 67 -3.40 -0.41 -13.23
N GLY A 68 -2.55 -1.25 -12.62
CA GLY A 68 -1.49 -2.00 -13.30
C GLY A 68 -0.25 -1.19 -13.72
N TYR A 69 -0.23 0.12 -13.54
CA TYR A 69 0.86 0.98 -14.05
C TYR A 69 1.33 2.05 -13.07
N GLU A 70 0.43 2.62 -12.25
CA GLU A 70 0.76 3.76 -11.41
C GLU A 70 1.25 3.29 -10.04
N THR A 71 2.44 3.75 -9.64
CA THR A 71 2.98 3.41 -8.32
C THR A 71 2.76 4.56 -7.33
N VAL A 72 2.17 4.23 -6.19
CA VAL A 72 1.94 5.14 -5.06
C VAL A 72 2.85 4.71 -3.92
N GLY A 73 3.84 5.53 -3.59
CA GLY A 73 4.87 5.18 -2.62
C GLY A 73 5.96 6.24 -2.57
N HIS A 74 7.19 5.84 -2.32
CA HIS A 74 8.35 6.74 -2.25
C HIS A 74 8.45 7.66 -3.47
N GLY A 75 8.47 8.97 -3.24
CA GLY A 75 8.58 10.00 -4.28
C GLY A 75 7.26 10.40 -4.94
N PHE A 76 6.11 9.84 -4.51
CA PHE A 76 4.82 10.21 -5.07
C PHE A 76 4.40 11.63 -4.65
N GLY A 77 4.48 12.60 -5.58
CA GLY A 77 4.51 14.04 -5.30
C GLY A 77 3.18 14.81 -5.30
N TYR A 78 2.03 14.15 -5.46
CA TYR A 78 0.74 14.83 -5.70
C TYR A 78 -0.33 14.46 -4.66
N VAL A 79 0.01 14.56 -3.36
CA VAL A 79 -0.98 14.44 -2.29
C VAL A 79 -1.56 15.81 -1.96
N TYR A 80 -2.86 15.97 -2.14
CA TYR A 80 -3.57 17.24 -2.03
C TYR A 80 -4.26 17.40 -0.67
N ASN A 81 -4.34 18.62 -0.15
CA ASN A 81 -5.37 18.93 0.84
C ASN A 81 -6.76 18.91 0.18
N LYS A 82 -7.70 18.15 0.77
CA LYS A 82 -9.04 17.95 0.19
C LYS A 82 -9.81 19.26 -0.03
N ASP A 83 -9.84 20.15 0.96
CA ASP A 83 -10.60 21.41 0.87
C ASP A 83 -9.98 22.34 -0.17
N GLY A 84 -8.64 22.42 -0.18
CA GLY A 84 -7.89 23.18 -1.19
C GLY A 84 -8.13 22.66 -2.61
N LEU A 85 -8.17 21.33 -2.79
CA LEU A 85 -8.49 20.73 -4.08
C LEU A 85 -9.94 21.02 -4.52
N ILE A 86 -10.92 20.95 -3.62
CA ILE A 86 -12.32 21.26 -3.96
C ILE A 86 -12.45 22.72 -4.39
N LYS A 87 -11.75 23.63 -3.71
CA LYS A 87 -11.81 25.07 -3.96
C LYS A 87 -11.02 25.52 -5.20
N ASP A 88 -9.75 25.11 -5.30
CA ASP A 88 -8.79 25.63 -6.28
C ASP A 88 -8.39 24.58 -7.34
N GLY A 89 -8.94 23.37 -7.27
CA GLY A 89 -8.63 22.26 -8.16
C GLY A 89 -7.15 21.88 -8.09
N TYR A 90 -6.59 21.49 -9.24
CA TYR A 90 -5.17 21.15 -9.39
C TYR A 90 -4.20 22.32 -9.16
N LYS A 91 -4.69 23.56 -8.96
CA LYS A 91 -3.86 24.74 -8.70
C LYS A 91 -3.55 24.95 -7.21
N THR A 92 -4.08 24.11 -6.32
CA THR A 92 -3.82 24.20 -4.89
C THR A 92 -2.31 24.13 -4.59
N LYS A 93 -1.85 25.00 -3.69
CA LYS A 93 -0.44 25.07 -3.27
C LYS A 93 -0.13 24.14 -2.09
N ASN A 94 -1.16 23.59 -1.44
CA ASN A 94 -1.02 22.72 -0.28
C ASN A 94 -0.94 21.27 -0.74
N VAL A 95 0.23 20.91 -1.28
CA VAL A 95 0.60 19.56 -1.70
C VAL A 95 1.86 19.08 -0.97
N PHE A 96 2.01 17.76 -0.83
CA PHE A 96 3.26 17.16 -0.36
C PHE A 96 3.56 15.84 -1.07
N SER A 97 4.84 15.45 -1.02
CA SER A 97 5.33 14.17 -1.52
C SER A 97 5.37 13.11 -0.42
N ILE A 98 4.98 11.89 -0.78
CA ILE A 98 5.15 10.71 0.07
C ILE A 98 6.63 10.32 0.08
N SER A 99 7.23 10.30 1.27
CA SER A 99 8.58 9.77 1.47
C SER A 99 8.54 8.26 1.68
N GLU A 100 7.75 7.76 2.64
CA GLU A 100 7.66 6.32 2.91
C GLU A 100 6.26 5.96 3.38
N ILE A 101 5.68 4.86 2.88
CA ILE A 101 4.46 4.28 3.42
C ILE A 101 4.87 3.35 4.57
N ILE A 102 4.46 3.70 5.78
CA ILE A 102 4.82 3.01 7.03
C ILE A 102 3.71 2.09 7.55
N GLY A 103 2.53 2.18 6.96
CA GLY A 103 1.45 1.25 7.23
C GLY A 103 0.20 1.67 6.51
N TYR A 104 -0.86 0.89 6.64
CA TYR A 104 -2.16 1.28 6.10
C TYR A 104 -3.31 0.56 6.80
N TYR A 105 -4.46 1.22 6.81
CA TYR A 105 -5.73 0.66 7.23
C TYR A 105 -6.58 0.34 6.01
N TYR A 106 -7.30 -0.78 6.02
CA TYR A 106 -8.23 -1.11 4.94
C TYR A 106 -9.48 -1.84 5.42
N ASP A 107 -10.56 -1.68 4.67
CA ASP A 107 -11.76 -2.51 4.68
C ASP A 107 -12.11 -2.88 3.21
N GLU A 108 -13.32 -3.41 2.98
CA GLU A 108 -13.78 -3.78 1.64
C GLU A 108 -13.97 -2.58 0.69
N LYS A 109 -14.07 -1.35 1.23
CA LYS A 109 -14.46 -0.14 0.47
C LYS A 109 -13.38 0.93 0.46
N ARG A 110 -12.51 0.96 1.47
CA ARG A 110 -11.61 2.08 1.75
C ARG A 110 -10.22 1.61 2.16
N ILE A 111 -9.24 2.43 1.82
CA ILE A 111 -7.85 2.28 2.25
C ILE A 111 -7.35 3.65 2.72
N CYS A 112 -6.73 3.73 3.90
CA CYS A 112 -5.96 4.91 4.33
C CYS A 112 -4.51 4.50 4.52
N MET A 113 -3.63 5.14 3.76
CA MET A 113 -2.19 4.94 3.79
C MET A 113 -1.60 5.85 4.86
N ILE A 114 -0.84 5.27 5.78
CA ILE A 114 -0.05 6.00 6.75
C ILE A 114 1.34 6.17 6.16
N CYS A 115 1.75 7.41 5.98
CA CYS A 115 3.02 7.72 5.35
C CYS A 115 3.76 8.84 6.06
N THR A 116 5.07 8.94 5.80
CA THR A 116 5.88 10.12 6.14
C THR A 116 5.99 11.03 4.92
N ASP A 117 5.99 12.35 5.15
CA ASP A 117 6.38 13.31 4.13
C ASP A 117 7.91 13.53 4.12
N GLU A 118 8.41 14.33 3.18
CA GLU A 118 9.84 14.68 3.08
C GLU A 118 10.40 15.38 4.33
N LYS A 119 9.52 15.90 5.21
CA LYS A 119 9.89 16.52 6.49
C LYS A 119 9.71 15.54 7.66
N ASN A 120 9.58 14.24 7.39
CA ASN A 120 9.34 13.18 8.37
C ASN A 120 8.07 13.34 9.20
N ARG A 121 7.08 14.11 8.74
CA ARG A 121 5.79 14.23 9.42
C ARG A 121 4.89 13.08 9.01
N VAL A 122 4.26 12.43 9.98
CA VAL A 122 3.32 11.34 9.74
C VAL A 122 1.99 11.90 9.23
N ARG A 123 1.45 11.30 8.17
CA ARG A 123 0.25 11.72 7.43
C ARG A 123 -0.65 10.51 7.19
N CYS A 124 -1.97 10.73 7.04
CA CYS A 124 -2.90 9.74 6.48
C CYS A 124 -3.35 10.23 5.11
N VAL A 125 -3.33 9.34 4.13
CA VAL A 125 -3.65 9.65 2.75
C VAL A 125 -4.67 8.64 2.25
N MET A 126 -5.70 9.10 1.56
CA MET A 126 -6.67 8.22 0.90
C MET A 126 -6.77 8.52 -0.60
N PRO A 127 -7.06 7.51 -1.42
CA PRO A 127 -7.53 7.74 -2.79
C PRO A 127 -8.85 8.51 -2.76
N TYR A 128 -9.01 9.43 -3.70
CA TYR A 128 -10.19 10.26 -3.86
C TYR A 128 -10.47 10.43 -5.34
N SER A 129 -11.67 10.04 -5.75
CA SER A 129 -12.16 10.29 -7.11
C SER A 129 -12.48 11.78 -7.25
N TYR A 130 -11.73 12.46 -8.11
CA TYR A 130 -11.97 13.85 -8.46
C TYR A 130 -12.07 13.97 -9.98
N LYS A 131 -13.26 14.35 -10.47
CA LYS A 131 -13.62 14.24 -11.89
C LYS A 131 -13.44 12.79 -12.36
N SER A 132 -12.68 12.58 -13.43
CA SER A 132 -12.38 11.25 -14.00
C SER A 132 -11.06 10.66 -13.49
N ASP A 133 -10.37 11.35 -12.56
CA ASP A 133 -9.06 10.96 -12.08
C ASP A 133 -9.14 10.35 -10.65
N CYS A 134 -8.25 9.40 -10.36
CA CYS A 134 -8.00 8.94 -9.00
C CYS A 134 -6.78 9.70 -8.45
N ILE A 135 -7.01 10.59 -7.50
CA ILE A 135 -5.95 11.37 -6.86
C ILE A 135 -5.84 10.99 -5.39
N PHE A 136 -4.83 11.53 -4.71
CA PHE A 136 -4.58 11.25 -3.31
C PHE A 136 -4.79 12.50 -2.48
N VAL A 137 -5.53 12.38 -1.39
CA VAL A 137 -5.82 13.49 -0.49
C VAL A 137 -5.40 13.19 0.94
N GLU A 138 -4.88 14.21 1.61
CA GLU A 138 -4.61 14.16 3.05
C GLU A 138 -5.92 14.14 3.82
N VAL A 139 -6.01 13.25 4.80
CA VAL A 139 -7.19 13.05 5.62
C VAL A 139 -6.83 12.85 7.09
N PRO A 140 -7.75 13.14 8.02
CA PRO A 140 -7.55 12.79 9.40
C PRO A 140 -7.32 11.29 9.56
N PHE A 141 -6.51 10.91 10.55
CA PHE A 141 -6.35 9.50 10.91
C PHE A 141 -7.70 8.88 11.29
N PRO A 142 -7.95 7.61 10.91
CA PRO A 142 -9.18 6.93 11.28
C PRO A 142 -9.30 6.85 12.81
N GLN A 143 -10.41 7.41 13.32
CA GLN A 143 -10.75 7.44 14.75
C GLN A 143 -11.33 6.10 15.21
N ASP A 144 -12.24 5.51 14.42
CA ASP A 144 -12.71 4.14 14.64
C ASP A 144 -11.82 3.15 13.88
N ARG A 145 -11.00 2.42 14.62
CA ARG A 145 -10.08 1.41 14.09
C ARG A 145 -10.61 -0.01 14.24
N THR A 146 -11.75 -0.21 14.89
CA THR A 146 -12.27 -1.55 15.19
C THR A 146 -12.78 -2.26 13.94
N SER A 147 -13.27 -1.51 12.96
CA SER A 147 -13.76 -2.02 11.68
C SER A 147 -12.68 -2.13 10.59
N LEU A 148 -11.47 -1.61 10.85
CA LEU A 148 -10.39 -1.54 9.86
C LEU A 148 -9.29 -2.55 10.19
N LYS A 149 -8.84 -3.28 9.18
CA LYS A 149 -7.63 -4.10 9.30
C LYS A 149 -6.40 -3.21 9.14
N TYR A 150 -5.42 -3.39 10.01
CA TYR A 150 -4.15 -2.67 9.96
C TYR A 150 -3.03 -3.55 9.42
N VAL A 151 -2.16 -2.96 8.62
CA VAL A 151 -0.93 -3.59 8.12
C VAL A 151 0.24 -2.66 8.40
N ASN A 152 1.24 -3.18 9.12
CA ASN A 152 2.54 -2.52 9.30
C ASN A 152 3.47 -2.90 8.14
N THR A 153 4.12 -1.90 7.54
CA THR A 153 5.03 -2.07 6.40
C THR A 153 6.50 -1.77 6.73
N VAL A 154 6.80 -1.31 7.97
CA VAL A 154 8.15 -0.91 8.42
C VAL A 154 9.04 -2.10 8.80
N ASP A 155 8.46 -3.18 9.33
CA ASP A 155 9.21 -4.33 9.88
C ASP A 155 9.59 -5.38 8.82
N ILE A 156 9.97 -4.94 7.63
CA ILE A 156 10.17 -5.84 6.47
C ILE A 156 11.56 -5.75 5.88
#